data_AF-A0A1Y2LTX3-F1
#
_entry.id   AF-A0A1Y2LTX3-F1
#
_cell.length_a   1.000
_cell.length_b   1.000
_cell.length_c   1.000
_cell.angle_alpha   90.00
_cell.angle_beta   90.00
_cell.angle_gamma   90.00
#
_symmetry.space_group_name_H-M   'P 1'
#
loop_
_entity.id
_entity.type
_entity.pdbx_description
1 polymer ?
#
loop_
_entity_poly.entity_id
_entity_poly.type
_entity_poly.pdbx_seq_one_letter_code
_entity_poly.pdbx_strand_id
1 'polypeptide(L)'
;MSIFEKNPLALYLSPPTNYIGSALFLSYIVAALFLTSTISYSLYTQYISAFHSRPSSPPSKFKQNSAGQVSTRNARARHIKIYTGLALISFTSISWHMLGFLITSFLDWNSVPTRDVLTALNPSALDKLKTWMLQTGLFNSFAMQLVADPESALWTQLSILATWGWNLWLGNKARQYNFTTKTMLPFIFLGQNLPISFAMALFIIQLHLSAPDGQGSKNERQQNPQSKRAPLASSLLPTIILNAMLLATPTLRSHLGFSYLVLAERLLLFLPHTGLLKLSDADMQKSAAVSGGFVAANWAMMRKGLITKDFFTALLRKGQAVKTMAWDAVLSAVVYGALSWGGGV
;
A
#
# COMPACT_ATOMS: atom_id res chain seq x y z
N MET A 1 15.44 -30.01 -24.77
CA MET A 1 14.11 -29.70 -25.33
C MET A 1 13.13 -29.62 -24.18
N SER A 2 12.71 -28.42 -23.85
CA SER A 2 11.99 -28.11 -22.60
C SER A 2 10.50 -28.37 -22.79
N ILE A 3 9.88 -29.09 -21.85
CA ILE A 3 8.42 -29.32 -21.80
C ILE A 3 7.61 -28.00 -21.76
N PHE A 4 8.28 -26.86 -21.56
CA PHE A 4 7.67 -25.52 -21.60
C PHE A 4 7.59 -24.87 -22.99
N GLU A 5 8.13 -25.48 -24.05
CA GLU A 5 8.21 -24.87 -25.39
C GLU A 5 6.85 -24.83 -26.15
N LYS A 6 5.80 -25.46 -25.61
CA LYS A 6 4.46 -25.50 -26.22
C LYS A 6 3.34 -25.03 -25.29
N ASN A 7 3.60 -24.09 -24.37
CA ASN A 7 2.49 -23.48 -23.62
C ASN A 7 1.90 -22.31 -24.42
N PRO A 8 0.68 -22.43 -25.00
CA PRO A 8 0.07 -21.34 -25.75
C PRO A 8 -0.12 -20.08 -24.90
N LEU A 9 -0.19 -20.20 -23.57
CA LEU A 9 -0.26 -19.05 -22.66
C LEU A 9 1.02 -18.20 -22.70
N ALA A 10 2.18 -18.80 -22.95
CA ALA A 10 3.44 -18.06 -23.04
C ALA A 10 3.44 -17.08 -24.22
N LEU A 11 2.71 -17.39 -25.29
CA LEU A 11 2.55 -16.52 -26.47
C LEU A 11 1.71 -15.27 -26.16
N TYR A 12 0.73 -15.38 -25.27
CA TYR A 12 -0.12 -14.25 -24.83
C TYR A 12 0.47 -13.43 -23.69
N LEU A 13 1.55 -13.91 -23.06
CA LEU A 13 2.26 -13.27 -21.95
C LEU A 13 3.56 -12.56 -22.40
N SER A 14 4.08 -12.90 -23.58
CA SER A 14 5.36 -12.40 -24.07
C SER A 14 5.16 -11.35 -25.15
N PRO A 15 5.99 -10.29 -25.19
CA PRO A 15 6.10 -9.43 -26.35
C PRO A 15 6.33 -10.25 -27.63
N PRO A 16 5.73 -9.85 -28.78
CA PRO A 16 5.01 -8.60 -29.03
C PRO A 16 3.49 -8.65 -28.74
N THR A 17 2.97 -9.74 -28.18
CA THR A 17 1.53 -10.00 -28.00
C THR A 17 1.13 -10.15 -26.53
N ASN A 18 1.61 -9.25 -25.66
CA ASN A 18 1.33 -9.27 -24.22
C ASN A 18 -0.08 -8.76 -23.88
N TYR A 19 -1.12 -9.43 -24.39
CA TYR A 19 -2.52 -9.07 -24.15
C TYR A 19 -2.90 -9.23 -22.68
N ILE A 20 -2.42 -10.28 -22.02
CA ILE A 20 -2.75 -10.56 -20.62
C ILE A 20 -2.11 -9.50 -19.72
N GLY A 21 -0.83 -9.19 -19.90
CA GLY A 21 -0.15 -8.16 -19.12
C GLY A 21 -0.76 -6.78 -19.32
N SER A 22 -1.15 -6.43 -20.56
CA SER A 22 -1.84 -5.17 -20.87
C SER A 22 -3.21 -5.09 -20.22
N ALA A 23 -4.01 -6.16 -20.30
CA ALA A 23 -5.33 -6.23 -19.68
C ALA A 23 -5.24 -6.15 -18.14
N LEU A 24 -4.26 -6.81 -17.54
CA LEU A 24 -3.97 -6.69 -16.12
C LEU A 24 -3.59 -5.24 -15.79
N PHE A 25 -2.69 -4.62 -16.54
CA PHE A 25 -2.26 -3.24 -16.28
C PHE A 25 -3.44 -2.25 -16.29
N LEU A 26 -4.28 -2.31 -17.32
CA LEU A 26 -5.46 -1.44 -17.42
C LEU A 26 -6.50 -1.75 -16.34
N SER A 27 -6.74 -3.02 -16.03
CA SER A 27 -7.68 -3.40 -14.98
C SER A 27 -7.23 -2.94 -13.60
N TYR A 28 -5.92 -2.93 -13.31
CA TYR A 28 -5.35 -2.35 -12.08
C TYR A 28 -5.65 -0.85 -11.97
N ILE A 29 -5.49 -0.08 -13.06
CA ILE A 29 -5.79 1.36 -13.06
C ILE A 29 -7.28 1.60 -12.81
N VAL A 30 -8.15 0.90 -13.54
CA VAL A 30 -9.61 1.02 -13.39
C VAL A 30 -10.05 0.63 -11.98
N ALA A 31 -9.52 -0.48 -11.45
CA ALA A 31 -9.82 -0.93 -10.09
C ALA A 31 -9.35 0.08 -9.04
N ALA A 32 -8.16 0.65 -9.18
CA ALA A 32 -7.64 1.67 -8.27
C ALA A 32 -8.52 2.93 -8.25
N LEU A 33 -8.93 3.43 -9.42
CA LEU A 33 -9.82 4.59 -9.54
C LEU A 33 -11.20 4.31 -8.95
N PHE A 34 -11.77 3.15 -9.26
CA PHE A 34 -13.05 2.73 -8.73
C PHE A 34 -13.02 2.63 -7.20
N LEU A 35 -12.08 1.87 -6.64
CA LEU A 35 -11.94 1.68 -5.19
C LEU A 35 -11.69 3.01 -4.46
N THR A 36 -10.81 3.85 -5.01
CA THR A 36 -10.55 5.20 -4.45
C THR A 36 -11.82 6.04 -4.41
N SER A 37 -12.60 6.04 -5.48
CA SER A 37 -13.84 6.80 -5.57
C SER A 37 -14.89 6.27 -4.59
N THR A 38 -15.07 4.95 -4.53
CA THR A 38 -16.02 4.30 -3.61
C THR A 38 -15.67 4.57 -2.14
N ILE A 39 -14.40 4.42 -1.76
CA ILE A 39 -13.94 4.69 -0.39
C ILE A 39 -14.13 6.18 -0.08
N SER A 40 -13.68 7.08 -0.95
CA SER A 40 -13.77 8.52 -0.71
C SER A 40 -15.22 8.98 -0.56
N TYR A 41 -16.12 8.48 -1.42
CA TYR A 41 -17.56 8.76 -1.34
C TYR A 41 -18.18 8.23 -0.03
N SER A 42 -17.83 7.00 0.37
CA SER A 42 -18.29 6.42 1.64
C SER A 42 -17.80 7.20 2.86
N LEU A 43 -16.53 7.61 2.88
CA LEU A 43 -15.98 8.42 3.97
C LEU A 43 -16.60 9.81 4.00
N TYR A 44 -16.85 10.43 2.84
CA TYR A 44 -17.48 11.74 2.74
C TYR A 44 -18.92 11.72 3.25
N THR A 45 -19.73 10.74 2.85
CA THR A 45 -21.11 10.59 3.32
C THR A 45 -21.17 10.35 4.84
N GLN A 46 -20.29 9.48 5.37
CA GLN A 46 -20.13 9.29 6.82
C GLN A 46 -19.72 10.59 7.52
N TYR A 47 -18.78 11.35 6.96
CA TYR A 47 -18.34 12.64 7.51
C TYR A 47 -19.47 13.67 7.54
N ILE A 48 -20.27 13.80 6.48
CA ILE A 48 -21.45 14.69 6.49
C ILE A 48 -22.42 14.25 7.57
N SER A 49 -22.75 12.96 7.63
CA SER A 49 -23.71 12.44 8.61
C SER A 49 -23.27 12.69 10.06
N ALA A 50 -21.98 12.56 10.35
CA ALA A 50 -21.43 12.76 11.70
C ALA A 50 -21.29 14.23 12.08
N PHE A 51 -20.87 15.09 11.14
CA PHE A 51 -20.46 16.46 11.45
C PHE A 51 -21.47 17.55 11.06
N HIS A 52 -22.33 17.32 10.06
CA HIS A 52 -23.28 18.32 9.54
C HIS A 52 -24.72 18.12 9.96
N SER A 53 -25.09 16.91 10.41
CA SER A 53 -26.39 16.69 11.05
C SER A 53 -26.47 17.57 12.30
N ARG A 54 -27.32 18.61 12.25
CA ARG A 54 -27.59 19.46 13.42
C ARG A 54 -28.08 18.55 14.54
N PRO A 55 -27.63 18.72 15.79
CA PRO A 55 -28.22 18.01 16.91
C PRO A 55 -29.69 18.46 17.02
N SER A 56 -30.62 17.63 16.52
CA SER A 56 -32.06 17.89 16.51
C SER A 56 -32.67 17.83 17.92
N SER A 57 -31.88 17.47 18.92
CA SER A 57 -32.31 17.34 20.31
C SER A 57 -32.16 18.70 21.01
N PRO A 58 -33.23 19.30 21.54
CA PRO A 58 -33.12 20.47 22.40
C PRO A 58 -32.21 20.14 23.60
N PRO A 59 -31.42 21.10 24.09
CA PRO A 59 -30.45 20.87 25.16
C PRO A 59 -31.19 20.47 26.43
N SER A 60 -31.33 19.16 26.66
CA SER A 60 -31.80 18.64 27.93
C SER A 60 -30.78 19.03 28.99
N LYS A 61 -31.27 19.47 30.16
CA LYS A 61 -30.53 20.20 31.21
C LYS A 61 -29.40 19.41 31.91
N PHE A 62 -28.88 18.32 31.34
CA PHE A 62 -27.72 17.58 31.86
C PHE A 62 -26.42 18.32 31.51
N LYS A 63 -26.10 19.31 32.34
CA LYS A 63 -25.21 20.45 32.01
C LYS A 63 -23.72 20.26 32.32
N GLN A 64 -23.16 19.04 32.41
CA GLN A 64 -21.76 18.90 32.87
C GLN A 64 -20.80 18.08 31.99
N ASN A 65 -21.28 17.27 31.04
CA ASN A 65 -20.40 16.49 30.14
C ASN A 65 -20.29 17.03 28.71
N SER A 66 -21.04 18.08 28.34
CA SER A 66 -21.11 18.57 26.96
C SER A 66 -19.83 19.28 26.49
N ALA A 67 -19.08 19.93 27.39
CA ALA A 67 -17.85 20.63 27.03
C ALA A 67 -16.74 19.65 26.54
N GLY A 68 -16.64 18.48 27.17
CA GLY A 68 -15.69 17.43 26.75
C GLY A 68 -16.03 16.85 25.37
N GLN A 69 -17.32 16.61 25.10
CA GLN A 69 -17.77 16.01 23.83
C GLN A 69 -17.57 16.93 22.62
N VAL A 70 -17.74 18.25 22.79
CA VAL A 70 -17.46 19.21 21.70
C VAL A 70 -15.96 19.25 21.38
N SER A 71 -15.10 19.20 22.42
CA SER A 71 -13.65 19.18 22.24
C SER A 71 -13.17 17.93 21.50
N THR A 72 -13.65 16.74 21.89
CA THR A 72 -13.29 15.47 21.23
C THR A 72 -13.77 15.43 19.77
N ARG A 73 -14.98 15.93 19.49
CA ARG A 73 -15.50 16.04 18.11
C ARG A 73 -14.64 16.96 17.25
N ASN A 74 -14.25 18.13 17.76
CA ASN A 74 -13.40 19.06 17.03
C ASN A 74 -12.00 18.49 16.78
N ALA A 75 -11.40 17.80 17.76
CA ALA A 75 -10.12 17.12 17.60
C ALA A 75 -10.19 16.02 16.52
N ARG A 76 -11.26 15.20 16.53
CA ARG A 76 -11.51 14.18 15.51
C ARG A 76 -11.66 14.79 14.11
N ALA A 77 -12.42 15.87 13.97
CA ALA A 77 -12.55 16.58 12.69
C ALA A 77 -11.19 17.10 12.18
N ARG A 78 -10.35 17.62 13.07
CA ARG A 78 -8.98 18.05 12.74
C ARG A 78 -8.12 16.87 12.26
N HIS A 79 -8.16 15.73 12.94
CA HIS A 79 -7.40 14.55 12.52
C HIS A 79 -7.86 14.04 11.15
N ILE A 80 -9.17 13.97 10.90
CA ILE A 80 -9.70 13.61 9.58
C ILE A 80 -9.13 14.52 8.50
N LYS A 81 -9.13 15.85 8.70
CA LYS A 81 -8.54 16.81 7.74
C LYS A 81 -7.04 16.56 7.51
N ILE A 82 -6.28 16.28 8.56
CA ILE A 82 -4.84 15.97 8.45
C ILE A 82 -4.64 14.72 7.59
N TYR A 83 -5.35 13.63 7.88
CA TYR A 83 -5.23 12.39 7.11
C TYR A 83 -5.75 12.52 5.67
N THR A 84 -6.77 13.35 5.42
CA THR A 84 -7.18 13.68 4.05
C THR A 84 -6.05 14.39 3.30
N GLY A 85 -5.38 15.35 3.95
CA GLY A 85 -4.21 16.01 3.38
C GLY A 85 -3.07 15.04 3.07
N LEU A 86 -2.74 14.15 4.02
CA LEU A 86 -1.72 13.11 3.81
C LEU A 86 -2.09 12.13 2.70
N ALA A 87 -3.37 11.75 2.61
CA ALA A 87 -3.87 10.88 1.55
C ALA A 87 -3.73 11.56 0.17
N LEU A 88 -4.07 12.84 0.06
CA LEU A 88 -3.89 13.60 -1.19
C LEU A 88 -2.41 13.71 -1.58
N ILE A 89 -1.54 14.07 -0.64
CA ILE A 89 -0.09 14.15 -0.89
C ILE A 89 0.45 12.79 -1.36
N SER A 90 0.05 11.70 -0.69
CA SER A 90 0.45 10.36 -1.07
C SER A 90 -0.03 9.97 -2.46
N PHE A 91 -1.33 10.15 -2.74
CA PHE A 91 -1.91 9.85 -4.04
C PHE A 91 -1.23 10.65 -5.16
N THR A 92 -1.04 11.96 -4.99
CA THR A 92 -0.39 12.82 -5.98
C THR A 92 1.07 12.46 -6.19
N SER A 93 1.83 12.25 -5.11
CA SER A 93 3.26 11.89 -5.18
C SER A 93 3.47 10.59 -5.95
N ILE A 94 2.70 9.56 -5.65
CA ILE A 94 2.84 8.29 -6.36
C ILE A 94 2.30 8.38 -7.79
N SER A 95 1.17 9.05 -8.02
CA SER A 95 0.65 9.23 -9.38
C SER A 95 1.68 9.90 -10.28
N TRP A 96 2.40 10.90 -9.75
CA TRP A 96 3.49 11.57 -10.44
C TRP A 96 4.63 10.61 -10.82
N HIS A 97 5.13 9.81 -9.86
CA HIS A 97 6.23 8.88 -10.13
C HIS A 97 5.83 7.72 -11.04
N MET A 98 4.64 7.15 -10.87
CA MET A 98 4.12 6.11 -11.75
C MET A 98 3.89 6.63 -13.18
N LEU A 99 3.30 7.83 -13.33
CA LEU A 99 3.17 8.46 -14.64
C LEU A 99 4.53 8.72 -15.27
N GLY A 100 5.50 9.20 -14.49
CA GLY A 100 6.88 9.39 -14.94
C GLY A 100 7.53 8.08 -15.43
N PHE A 101 7.29 6.96 -14.73
CA PHE A 101 7.74 5.64 -15.18
C PHE A 101 7.11 5.25 -16.52
N LEU A 102 5.79 5.42 -16.67
CA LEU A 102 5.08 5.10 -17.91
C LEU A 102 5.55 5.95 -19.09
N ILE A 103 5.73 7.25 -18.86
CA ILE A 103 6.28 8.18 -19.85
C ILE A 103 7.68 7.75 -20.28
N THR A 104 8.55 7.44 -19.32
CA THR A 104 9.94 7.03 -19.63
C THR A 104 9.95 5.73 -20.42
N SER A 105 9.18 4.72 -19.98
CA SER A 105 9.02 3.44 -20.69
C SER A 105 8.49 3.61 -22.11
N PHE A 106 7.52 4.52 -22.31
CA PHE A 106 6.97 4.81 -23.64
C PHE A 106 7.99 5.48 -24.56
N LEU A 107 8.71 6.49 -24.06
CA LEU A 107 9.72 7.21 -24.84
C LEU A 107 10.89 6.29 -25.22
N ASP A 108 11.35 5.46 -24.27
CA ASP A 108 12.41 4.48 -24.50
C ASP A 108 12.00 3.46 -25.58
N TRP A 109 10.75 2.97 -25.54
CA TRP A 109 10.21 2.07 -26.57
C TRP A 109 10.11 2.74 -27.93
N ASN A 110 9.63 3.98 -27.99
CA ASN A 110 9.38 4.69 -29.25
C ASN A 110 10.69 5.14 -29.94
N SER A 111 11.84 5.07 -29.26
CA SER A 111 13.17 5.43 -29.80
C SER A 111 13.25 6.84 -30.40
N VAL A 112 12.39 7.76 -29.97
CA VAL A 112 12.34 9.13 -30.50
C VAL A 112 13.37 9.98 -29.77
N PRO A 113 14.24 10.75 -30.48
CA PRO A 113 15.23 11.62 -29.84
C PRO A 113 14.61 12.72 -28.97
N THR A 114 13.35 13.07 -29.22
CA THR A 114 12.61 14.09 -28.49
C THR A 114 12.11 13.54 -27.16
N ARG A 115 12.36 14.29 -26.08
CA ARG A 115 11.80 13.99 -24.74
C ARG A 115 10.36 14.48 -24.57
N ASP A 116 9.74 14.98 -25.64
CA ASP A 116 8.38 15.49 -25.62
C ASP A 116 7.38 14.39 -25.97
N VAL A 117 6.59 13.98 -24.97
CA VAL A 117 5.56 12.94 -25.07
C VAL A 117 4.45 13.36 -26.04
N LEU A 118 4.08 14.65 -26.07
CA LEU A 118 3.00 15.12 -26.94
C LEU A 118 3.40 15.00 -28.40
N THR A 119 4.63 15.39 -28.72
CA THR A 119 5.22 15.19 -30.04
C THR A 119 5.35 13.69 -30.40
N ALA A 120 5.71 12.84 -29.44
CA ALA A 120 5.80 11.39 -29.65
C ALA A 120 4.43 10.74 -29.95
N LEU A 121 3.35 11.25 -29.36
CA LEU A 121 1.97 10.75 -29.50
C LEU A 121 1.25 11.22 -30.78
N ASN A 122 1.87 12.03 -31.65
CA ASN A 122 1.35 12.44 -32.97
C ASN A 122 0.58 11.33 -33.73
N PRO A 123 -0.33 11.66 -34.68
CA PRO A 123 -1.79 11.53 -34.60
C PRO A 123 -2.30 10.09 -34.38
N SER A 124 -1.43 9.09 -34.42
CA SER A 124 -1.67 7.68 -34.11
C SER A 124 -1.37 7.35 -32.64
N ALA A 125 -1.72 8.26 -31.72
CA ALA A 125 -1.48 8.14 -30.28
C ALA A 125 -1.97 6.80 -29.72
N LEU A 126 -3.23 6.46 -30.02
CA LEU A 126 -3.87 5.25 -29.50
C LEU A 126 -3.22 3.97 -30.03
N ASP A 127 -2.87 3.95 -31.32
CA ASP A 127 -2.21 2.78 -31.92
C ASP A 127 -0.80 2.59 -31.38
N LYS A 128 -0.06 3.68 -31.18
CA LYS A 128 1.26 3.64 -30.53
C LYS A 128 1.16 3.17 -29.09
N LEU A 129 0.23 3.72 -28.30
CA LEU A 129 0.02 3.30 -26.91
C LEU A 129 -0.40 1.84 -26.81
N LYS A 130 -1.30 1.38 -27.68
CA LYS A 130 -1.71 -0.02 -27.77
C LYS A 130 -0.52 -0.92 -28.10
N THR A 131 0.26 -0.55 -29.11
CA THR A 131 1.43 -1.33 -29.54
C THR A 131 2.50 -1.36 -28.45
N TRP A 132 2.76 -0.22 -27.80
CA TRP A 132 3.67 -0.12 -26.65
C TRP A 132 3.25 -1.04 -25.51
N MET A 133 1.98 -1.01 -25.09
CA MET A 133 1.50 -1.90 -24.02
C MET A 133 1.65 -3.38 -24.39
N LEU A 134 1.37 -3.75 -25.64
CA LEU A 134 1.48 -5.14 -26.12
C LEU A 134 2.93 -5.61 -26.28
N GLN A 135 3.84 -4.71 -26.64
CA GLN A 135 5.26 -5.02 -26.86
C GLN A 135 6.12 -4.86 -25.61
N THR A 136 5.62 -4.21 -24.56
CA THR A 136 6.39 -4.02 -23.32
C THR A 136 5.86 -4.88 -22.17
N GLY A 137 6.79 -5.47 -21.42
CA GLY A 137 6.46 -6.17 -20.17
C GLY A 137 6.41 -5.20 -18.99
N LEU A 138 5.48 -4.22 -18.99
CA LEU A 138 5.49 -3.09 -18.03
C LEU A 138 5.66 -3.53 -16.57
N PHE A 139 4.90 -4.52 -16.11
CA PHE A 139 5.04 -5.04 -14.74
C PHE A 139 6.39 -5.69 -14.48
N ASN A 140 6.90 -6.49 -15.42
CA ASN A 140 8.18 -7.15 -15.26
C ASN A 140 9.33 -6.13 -15.27
N SER A 141 9.31 -5.17 -16.19
CA SER A 141 10.28 -4.07 -16.25
C SER A 141 10.24 -3.22 -14.98
N PHE A 142 9.04 -2.90 -14.49
CA PHE A 142 8.88 -2.18 -13.22
C PHE A 142 9.49 -2.96 -12.05
N ALA A 143 9.13 -4.24 -11.91
CA ALA A 143 9.66 -5.11 -10.85
C ALA A 143 11.18 -5.30 -10.94
N MET A 144 11.74 -5.48 -12.14
CA MET A 144 13.19 -5.58 -12.34
C MET A 144 13.91 -4.28 -11.96
N GLN A 145 13.32 -3.11 -12.23
CA GLN A 145 13.87 -1.82 -11.81
C GLN A 145 13.88 -1.66 -10.29
N LEU A 146 12.87 -2.18 -9.59
CA LEU A 146 12.79 -2.13 -8.12
C LEU A 146 13.95 -2.83 -7.43
N VAL A 147 14.54 -3.85 -8.06
CA VAL A 147 15.66 -4.61 -7.50
C VAL A 147 16.92 -4.51 -8.37
N ALA A 148 17.01 -3.43 -9.17
CA ALA A 148 18.07 -3.34 -10.17
C ALA A 148 19.46 -3.15 -9.57
N ASP A 149 19.52 -2.49 -8.42
CA ASP A 149 20.72 -2.17 -7.68
C ASP A 149 20.47 -2.34 -6.16
N PRO A 150 21.54 -2.42 -5.35
CA PRO A 150 21.40 -2.65 -3.91
C PRO A 150 20.53 -1.60 -3.20
N GLU A 151 20.63 -0.32 -3.57
CA GLU A 151 19.84 0.73 -2.94
C GLU A 151 18.35 0.58 -3.24
N SER A 152 18.02 0.27 -4.51
CA SER A 152 16.66 0.03 -4.96
C SER A 152 16.06 -1.19 -4.30
N ALA A 153 16.82 -2.29 -4.21
CA ALA A 153 16.40 -3.50 -3.53
C ALA A 153 16.08 -3.25 -2.06
N LEU A 154 16.90 -2.46 -1.37
CA LEU A 154 16.68 -2.10 0.03
C LEU A 154 15.45 -1.21 0.22
N TRP A 155 15.25 -0.19 -0.64
CA TRP A 155 14.04 0.64 -0.59
C TRP A 155 12.77 -0.18 -0.87
N THR A 156 12.84 -1.12 -1.80
CA THR A 156 11.76 -2.07 -2.11
C THR A 156 11.48 -2.97 -0.91
N GLN A 157 12.51 -3.53 -0.27
CA GLN A 157 12.38 -4.32 0.95
C GLN A 157 11.71 -3.50 2.06
N LEU A 158 12.17 -2.28 2.32
CA LEU A 158 11.59 -1.39 3.32
C LEU A 158 10.12 -1.08 3.03
N SER A 159 9.77 -0.78 1.78
CA SER A 159 8.39 -0.50 1.36
C SER A 159 7.47 -1.71 1.54
N ILE A 160 7.91 -2.91 1.14
CA ILE A 160 7.13 -4.15 1.29
C ILE A 160 6.98 -4.52 2.78
N LEU A 161 8.02 -4.36 3.59
CA LEU A 161 7.94 -4.63 5.03
C LEU A 161 7.08 -3.60 5.77
N ALA A 162 7.13 -2.32 5.37
CA ALA A 162 6.20 -1.32 5.86
C ALA A 162 4.75 -1.70 5.50
N THR A 163 4.53 -2.18 4.27
CA THR A 163 3.22 -2.67 3.82
C THR A 163 2.75 -3.86 4.65
N TRP A 164 3.64 -4.82 4.92
CA TRP A 164 3.36 -5.95 5.81
C TRP A 164 2.95 -5.50 7.22
N GLY A 165 3.71 -4.58 7.82
CA GLY A 165 3.41 -4.02 9.14
C GLY A 165 2.05 -3.32 9.17
N TRP A 166 1.76 -2.52 8.15
CA TRP A 166 0.46 -1.87 8.00
C TRP A 166 -0.69 -2.86 7.83
N ASN A 167 -0.52 -3.95 7.06
CA ASN A 167 -1.57 -4.97 6.91
C ASN A 167 -1.83 -5.73 8.22
N LEU A 168 -0.79 -6.01 9.02
CA LEU A 168 -0.96 -6.57 10.36
C LEU A 168 -1.76 -5.62 11.27
N TRP A 169 -1.40 -4.33 11.27
CA TRP A 169 -2.09 -3.31 12.06
C TRP A 169 -3.54 -3.10 11.61
N LEU A 170 -3.76 -2.99 10.30
CA LEU A 170 -5.06 -2.89 9.64
C LEU A 170 -5.95 -4.07 10.03
N GLY A 171 -5.42 -5.29 9.96
CA GLY A 171 -6.12 -6.51 10.38
C GLY A 171 -6.49 -6.51 11.86
N ASN A 172 -5.58 -6.06 12.74
CA ASN A 172 -5.83 -5.98 14.18
C ASN A 172 -6.94 -4.96 14.48
N LYS A 173 -6.82 -3.73 13.94
CA LYS A 173 -7.82 -2.68 14.14
C LYS A 173 -9.19 -3.04 13.56
N ALA A 174 -9.23 -3.70 12.39
CA ALA A 174 -10.48 -4.19 11.83
C ALA A 174 -11.21 -5.15 12.78
N ARG A 175 -10.47 -6.06 13.45
CA ARG A 175 -11.04 -6.96 14.47
C ARG A 175 -11.48 -6.20 15.71
N GLN A 176 -10.68 -5.24 16.20
CA GLN A 176 -11.04 -4.43 17.37
C GLN A 176 -12.32 -3.61 17.15
N TYR A 177 -12.53 -3.08 15.94
CA TYR A 177 -13.70 -2.30 15.56
C TYR A 177 -14.83 -3.14 14.98
N ASN A 178 -14.69 -4.47 14.92
CA ASN A 178 -15.66 -5.40 14.33
C ASN A 178 -16.09 -5.01 12.90
N PHE A 179 -15.16 -4.53 12.09
CA PHE A 179 -15.46 -4.19 10.70
C PHE A 179 -15.80 -5.44 9.90
N THR A 180 -16.88 -5.36 9.13
CA THR A 180 -17.30 -6.44 8.25
C THR A 180 -16.31 -6.61 7.10
N THR A 181 -16.23 -7.82 6.53
CA THR A 181 -15.42 -8.08 5.34
C THR A 181 -15.77 -7.13 4.18
N LYS A 182 -17.04 -6.76 4.03
CA LYS A 182 -17.50 -5.82 2.99
C LYS A 182 -16.88 -4.42 3.17
N THR A 183 -16.74 -3.97 4.40
CA THR A 183 -16.10 -2.67 4.72
C THR A 183 -14.60 -2.73 4.49
N MET A 184 -13.96 -3.85 4.86
CA MET A 184 -12.50 -3.99 4.80
C MET A 184 -11.95 -4.25 3.40
N LEU A 185 -12.70 -5.00 2.59
CA LEU A 185 -12.26 -5.49 1.29
C LEU A 185 -11.79 -4.36 0.35
N PRO A 186 -12.50 -3.21 0.25
CA PRO A 186 -11.99 -2.07 -0.51
C PRO A 186 -10.63 -1.57 -0.04
N PHE A 187 -10.40 -1.41 1.28
CA PHE A 187 -9.12 -0.95 1.82
C PHE A 187 -8.00 -1.97 1.58
N ILE A 188 -8.31 -3.27 1.73
CA ILE A 188 -7.35 -4.35 1.48
C ILE A 188 -6.92 -4.33 0.01
N PHE A 189 -7.87 -4.33 -0.94
CA PHE A 189 -7.52 -4.29 -2.36
C PHE A 189 -6.84 -2.98 -2.73
N LEU A 190 -7.27 -1.84 -2.17
CA LEU A 190 -6.61 -0.56 -2.40
C LEU A 190 -5.16 -0.59 -1.96
N GLY A 191 -4.84 -1.11 -0.77
CA GLY A 191 -3.46 -1.22 -0.27
C GLY A 191 -2.56 -2.20 -1.05
N GLN A 192 -3.13 -2.99 -1.96
CA GLN A 192 -2.38 -3.92 -2.82
C GLN A 192 -2.14 -3.34 -4.22
N ASN A 193 -3.05 -2.48 -4.67
CA ASN A 193 -2.97 -1.81 -5.98
C ASN A 193 -2.24 -0.46 -5.90
N LEU A 194 -2.45 0.26 -4.80
CA LEU A 194 -1.97 1.60 -4.55
C LEU A 194 -0.99 1.61 -3.36
N PRO A 195 -0.26 2.73 -3.19
CA PRO A 195 0.62 2.98 -2.05
C PRO A 195 -0.05 2.68 -0.73
N ILE A 196 0.66 1.99 0.15
CA ILE A 196 0.08 1.61 1.44
C ILE A 196 -0.18 2.86 2.29
N SER A 197 0.66 3.90 2.20
CA SER A 197 0.43 5.15 2.94
C SER A 197 -0.91 5.80 2.60
N PHE A 198 -1.33 5.76 1.33
CA PHE A 198 -2.62 6.27 0.89
C PHE A 198 -3.78 5.47 1.47
N ALA A 199 -3.75 4.14 1.29
CA ALA A 199 -4.80 3.25 1.80
C ALA A 199 -4.94 3.34 3.32
N MET A 200 -3.82 3.45 4.03
CA MET A 200 -3.81 3.58 5.49
C MET A 200 -4.34 4.92 5.97
N ALA A 201 -4.00 6.03 5.30
CA ALA A 201 -4.59 7.33 5.64
C ALA A 201 -6.11 7.31 5.52
N LEU A 202 -6.66 6.74 4.44
CA LEU A 202 -8.11 6.57 4.27
C LEU A 202 -8.72 5.64 5.33
N PHE A 203 -8.04 4.55 5.68
CA PHE A 203 -8.51 3.64 6.71
C PHE A 203 -8.50 4.29 8.10
N ILE A 204 -7.51 5.12 8.43
CA ILE A 204 -7.48 5.87 9.68
C ILE A 204 -8.65 6.86 9.75
N ILE A 205 -9.02 7.50 8.63
CA ILE A 205 -10.25 8.29 8.54
C ILE A 205 -11.47 7.43 8.84
N GLN A 206 -11.58 6.21 8.29
CA GLN A 206 -12.66 5.28 8.60
C GLN A 206 -12.72 4.96 10.10
N LEU A 207 -11.57 4.70 10.73
CA LEU A 207 -11.51 4.42 12.16
C LEU A 207 -11.98 5.62 13.00
N HIS A 208 -11.53 6.84 12.66
CA HIS A 208 -12.03 8.04 13.29
C HIS A 208 -13.54 8.17 13.08
N LEU A 209 -14.05 7.94 11.86
CA LEU A 209 -15.48 8.01 11.56
C LEU A 209 -16.33 6.96 12.30
N SER A 210 -15.73 5.83 12.66
CA SER A 210 -16.39 4.73 13.36
C SER A 210 -16.24 4.79 14.89
N ALA A 211 -15.47 5.74 15.41
CA ALA A 211 -15.28 5.87 16.85
C ALA A 211 -16.59 6.35 17.53
N PRO A 212 -17.04 5.69 18.63
CA PRO A 212 -18.22 6.12 19.35
C PRO A 212 -18.02 7.49 20.02
N ASP A 213 -19.03 8.35 19.97
CA ASP A 213 -18.95 9.74 20.48
C ASP A 213 -19.00 9.85 22.01
N GLY A 214 -19.18 8.73 22.74
CA GLY A 214 -19.31 8.69 24.19
C GLY A 214 -18.15 7.94 24.86
N GLN A 215 -17.33 8.65 25.64
CA GLN A 215 -16.19 8.13 26.42
C GLN A 215 -16.57 7.23 27.62
N GLY A 216 -17.80 6.71 27.68
CA GLY A 216 -18.39 6.16 28.90
C GLY A 216 -18.00 4.74 29.29
N SER A 217 -17.26 3.99 28.48
CA SER A 217 -17.02 2.58 28.82
C SER A 217 -15.63 2.10 28.42
N LYS A 218 -14.63 2.47 29.24
CA LYS A 218 -13.35 1.74 29.29
C LYS A 218 -13.55 0.26 29.69
N ASN A 219 -14.75 -0.12 30.17
CA ASN A 219 -15.07 -1.47 30.64
C ASN A 219 -15.93 -2.32 29.67
N GLU A 220 -16.67 -1.75 28.71
CA GLU A 220 -17.48 -2.54 27.74
C GLU A 220 -16.80 -2.80 26.39
N ARG A 221 -15.51 -2.50 26.24
CA ARG A 221 -14.69 -3.28 25.30
C ARG A 221 -14.37 -4.68 25.86
N GLN A 222 -15.19 -5.19 26.79
CA GLN A 222 -15.37 -6.62 26.96
C GLN A 222 -15.68 -7.18 25.57
N GLN A 223 -14.67 -7.87 25.06
CA GLN A 223 -14.65 -8.59 23.82
C GLN A 223 -15.95 -9.37 23.72
N ASN A 224 -16.92 -8.82 22.96
CA ASN A 224 -18.03 -9.60 22.46
C ASN A 224 -17.40 -10.88 21.90
N PRO A 225 -17.81 -12.10 22.30
CA PRO A 225 -17.06 -13.33 22.07
C PRO A 225 -16.92 -13.57 20.56
N GLN A 226 -15.90 -12.95 19.98
CA GLN A 226 -15.53 -13.06 18.59
C GLN A 226 -15.19 -14.53 18.40
N SER A 227 -15.99 -15.15 17.54
CA SER A 227 -15.75 -16.43 16.87
C SER A 227 -14.64 -17.27 17.50
N LYS A 228 -15.02 -18.33 18.22
CA LYS A 228 -14.17 -19.34 18.90
C LYS A 228 -13.15 -20.06 18.01
N ARG A 229 -12.80 -19.54 16.83
CA ARG A 229 -11.71 -20.06 16.02
C ARG A 229 -10.40 -19.58 16.62
N ALA A 230 -9.76 -20.48 17.37
CA ALA A 230 -8.39 -20.28 17.82
C ALA A 230 -7.51 -19.95 16.58
N PRO A 231 -6.66 -18.90 16.65
CA PRO A 231 -5.78 -18.57 15.55
C PRO A 231 -4.86 -19.76 15.25
N LEU A 232 -4.75 -20.12 13.98
CA LEU A 232 -4.04 -21.33 13.55
C LEU A 232 -2.52 -21.14 13.54
N ALA A 233 -2.03 -19.90 13.32
CA ALA A 233 -0.60 -19.65 13.15
C ALA A 233 -0.13 -18.32 13.79
N SER A 234 1.12 -18.32 14.23
CA SER A 234 1.86 -17.12 14.61
C SER A 234 2.20 -16.29 13.36
N SER A 235 2.15 -14.96 13.47
CA SER A 235 2.58 -14.03 12.39
C SER A 235 4.08 -14.13 12.07
N LEU A 236 4.87 -14.76 12.94
CA LEU A 236 6.32 -14.84 12.83
C LEU A 236 6.75 -15.68 11.61
N LEU A 237 6.12 -16.83 11.37
CA LEU A 237 6.48 -17.70 10.24
C LEU A 237 6.26 -17.00 8.87
N PRO A 238 5.07 -16.42 8.57
CA PRO A 238 4.90 -15.62 7.36
C PRO A 238 5.88 -14.44 7.25
N THR A 239 6.25 -13.82 8.37
CA THR A 239 7.22 -12.73 8.40
C THR A 239 8.61 -13.21 7.98
N ILE A 240 9.07 -14.36 8.48
CA ILE A 240 10.34 -14.97 8.06
C ILE A 240 10.30 -15.33 6.58
N ILE A 241 9.22 -15.97 6.12
CA ILE A 241 9.07 -16.35 4.71
C ILE A 241 9.13 -15.11 3.82
N LEU A 242 8.39 -14.05 4.15
CA LEU A 242 8.41 -12.79 3.41
C LEU A 242 9.82 -12.17 3.37
N ASN A 243 10.51 -12.11 4.50
CA ASN A 243 11.88 -11.56 4.54
C ASN A 243 12.87 -12.41 3.72
N ALA A 244 12.75 -13.75 3.77
CA ALA A 244 13.59 -14.64 2.97
C ALA A 244 13.34 -14.45 1.47
N MET A 245 12.07 -14.30 1.06
CA MET A 245 11.71 -13.97 -0.33
C MET A 245 12.33 -12.64 -0.76
N LEU A 246 12.17 -11.59 0.04
CA LEU A 246 12.71 -10.25 -0.25
C LEU A 246 14.24 -10.24 -0.38
N LEU A 247 14.96 -11.03 0.41
CA LEU A 247 16.41 -11.18 0.29
C LEU A 247 16.81 -11.95 -0.98
N ALA A 248 16.01 -12.92 -1.42
CA ALA A 248 16.27 -13.68 -2.63
C ALA A 248 15.96 -12.89 -3.92
N THR A 249 15.00 -11.97 -3.87
CA THR A 249 14.48 -11.24 -5.03
C THR A 249 15.56 -10.54 -5.89
N PRO A 250 16.54 -9.82 -5.34
CA PRO A 250 17.61 -9.21 -6.14
C PRO A 250 18.49 -10.25 -6.86
N THR A 251 18.81 -11.36 -6.19
CA THR A 251 19.65 -12.43 -6.76
C THR A 251 18.94 -13.20 -7.88
N LEU A 252 17.61 -13.29 -7.79
CA LEU A 252 16.77 -13.99 -8.75
C LEU A 252 16.23 -13.09 -9.86
N ARG A 253 16.64 -11.81 -9.94
CA ARG A 253 16.12 -10.83 -10.92
C ARG A 253 16.16 -11.32 -12.37
N SER A 254 17.21 -12.02 -12.76
CA SER A 254 17.40 -12.54 -14.12
C SER A 254 16.81 -13.95 -14.32
N HIS A 255 16.26 -14.56 -13.28
CA HIS A 255 15.72 -15.91 -13.31
C HIS A 255 14.24 -15.91 -13.71
N LEU A 256 13.79 -16.96 -14.43
CA LEU A 256 12.39 -17.13 -14.85
C LEU A 256 11.41 -17.17 -13.65
N GLY A 257 11.91 -17.55 -12.48
CA GLY A 257 11.19 -17.58 -11.21
C GLY A 257 10.88 -16.20 -10.60
N PHE A 258 11.49 -15.11 -11.10
CA PHE A 258 11.39 -13.78 -10.51
C PHE A 258 9.95 -13.29 -10.35
N SER A 259 9.15 -13.37 -11.42
CA SER A 259 7.76 -12.89 -11.40
C SER A 259 6.88 -13.70 -10.43
N TYR A 260 7.14 -15.01 -10.29
CA TYR A 260 6.43 -15.85 -9.33
C TYR A 260 6.78 -15.51 -7.89
N LEU A 261 8.04 -15.17 -7.62
CA LEU A 261 8.48 -14.71 -6.31
C LEU A 261 7.81 -13.39 -5.92
N VAL A 262 7.79 -12.41 -6.82
CA VAL A 262 7.09 -11.13 -6.60
C VAL A 262 5.59 -11.35 -6.38
N LEU A 263 4.97 -12.27 -7.13
CA LEU A 263 3.56 -12.61 -6.92
C LEU A 263 3.34 -13.28 -5.55
N ALA A 264 4.23 -14.18 -5.13
CA ALA A 264 4.15 -14.83 -3.82
C ALA A 264 4.29 -13.83 -2.67
N GLU A 265 5.20 -12.85 -2.79
CA GLU A 265 5.31 -11.73 -1.84
C GLU A 265 3.98 -10.97 -1.74
N ARG A 266 3.35 -10.65 -2.88
CA ARG A 266 2.04 -9.98 -2.90
C ARG A 266 0.93 -10.82 -2.26
N LEU A 267 0.89 -12.12 -2.55
CA LEU A 267 -0.09 -13.04 -1.95
C LEU A 267 0.08 -13.13 -0.42
N LEU A 268 1.33 -13.15 0.07
CA LEU A 268 1.61 -13.14 1.51
C LEU A 268 1.06 -11.89 2.18
N LEU A 269 1.09 -10.73 1.52
CA LEU A 269 0.56 -9.48 2.09
C LEU A 269 -0.95 -9.52 2.38
N PHE A 270 -1.72 -10.45 1.80
CA PHE A 270 -3.14 -10.63 2.12
C PHE A 270 -3.38 -11.45 3.40
N LEU A 271 -2.39 -12.20 3.86
CA LEU A 271 -2.53 -13.16 4.95
C LEU A 271 -3.08 -12.57 6.27
N PRO A 272 -2.72 -11.34 6.70
CA PRO A 272 -3.28 -10.73 7.91
C PRO A 272 -4.81 -10.62 7.92
N HIS A 273 -5.42 -10.54 6.73
CA HIS A 273 -6.87 -10.36 6.56
C HIS A 273 -7.66 -11.68 6.51
N THR A 274 -6.98 -12.83 6.42
CA THR A 274 -7.63 -14.15 6.30
C THR A 274 -8.26 -14.65 7.61
N GLY A 275 -7.92 -14.03 8.75
CA GLY A 275 -8.31 -14.54 10.07
C GLY A 275 -7.41 -15.66 10.60
N LEU A 276 -6.49 -16.20 9.78
CA LEU A 276 -5.62 -17.32 10.16
C LEU A 276 -4.52 -16.93 11.16
N LEU A 277 -4.06 -15.67 11.09
CA LEU A 277 -2.97 -15.17 11.93
C LEU A 277 -3.46 -14.66 13.29
N LYS A 278 -2.68 -14.98 14.32
CA LYS A 278 -2.73 -14.32 15.62
C LYS A 278 -2.16 -12.91 15.47
N LEU A 279 -2.99 -11.90 15.72
CA LEU A 279 -2.63 -10.48 15.61
C LEU A 279 -2.54 -9.86 17.02
N SER A 280 -1.79 -10.50 17.92
CA SER A 280 -1.52 -9.91 19.24
C SER A 280 -0.44 -8.83 19.12
N ASP A 281 -0.49 -7.82 19.97
CA ASP A 281 0.52 -6.74 19.95
C ASP A 281 1.94 -7.29 20.15
N ALA A 282 2.09 -8.33 20.99
CA ALA A 282 3.37 -9.02 21.19
C ALA A 282 3.86 -9.74 19.92
N ASP A 283 2.96 -10.39 19.16
CA ASP A 283 3.33 -11.04 17.90
C ASP A 283 3.68 -10.01 16.82
N MET A 284 2.96 -8.89 16.77
CA MET A 284 3.28 -7.76 15.88
C MET A 284 4.66 -7.15 16.20
N GLN A 285 4.98 -6.94 17.47
CA GLN A 285 6.30 -6.46 17.90
C GLN A 285 7.40 -7.44 17.53
N LYS A 286 7.19 -8.75 17.73
CA LYS A 286 8.14 -9.79 17.28
C LYS A 286 8.32 -9.77 15.76
N SER A 287 7.24 -9.70 14.99
CA SER A 287 7.29 -9.59 13.53
C SER A 287 8.05 -8.33 13.07
N ALA A 288 7.85 -7.20 13.74
CA ALA A 288 8.57 -5.97 13.46
C ALA A 288 10.06 -6.09 13.80
N ALA A 289 10.40 -6.67 14.95
CA ALA A 289 11.78 -6.90 15.36
C ALA A 289 12.53 -7.85 14.41
N VAL A 290 11.89 -8.95 13.98
CA VAL A 290 12.44 -9.87 12.98
C VAL A 290 12.69 -9.13 11.67
N SER A 291 11.69 -8.42 11.14
CA SER A 291 11.84 -7.65 9.90
C SER A 291 12.94 -6.58 10.00
N GLY A 292 13.01 -5.89 11.13
CA GLY A 292 14.08 -4.91 11.41
C GLY A 292 15.47 -5.54 11.44
N GLY A 293 15.60 -6.74 12.01
CA GLY A 293 16.84 -7.51 12.00
C GLY A 293 17.29 -7.91 10.59
N PHE A 294 16.36 -8.35 9.74
CA PHE A 294 16.64 -8.68 8.33
C PHE A 294 17.05 -7.45 7.52
N VAL A 295 16.38 -6.30 7.71
CA VAL A 295 16.75 -5.03 7.07
C VAL A 295 18.13 -4.58 7.53
N ALA A 296 18.40 -4.62 8.84
CA ALA A 296 19.69 -4.23 9.40
C ALA A 296 20.83 -5.14 8.90
N ALA A 297 20.58 -6.45 8.81
CA ALA A 297 21.53 -7.41 8.26
C ALA A 297 21.80 -7.13 6.77
N ASN A 298 20.75 -6.93 5.96
CA ASN A 298 20.89 -6.62 4.55
C ASN A 298 21.64 -5.28 4.34
N TRP A 299 21.29 -4.26 5.11
CA TRP A 299 21.99 -2.98 5.14
C TRP A 299 23.47 -3.16 5.49
N ALA A 300 23.80 -3.94 6.52
CA ALA A 300 25.18 -4.18 6.94
C ALA A 300 25.99 -4.90 5.86
N MET A 301 25.38 -5.86 5.15
CA MET A 301 26.00 -6.53 4.00
C MET A 301 26.29 -5.56 2.85
N MET A 302 25.37 -4.63 2.59
CA MET A 302 25.51 -3.61 1.54
C MET A 302 26.49 -2.47 1.90
N ARG A 303 26.65 -2.17 3.20
CA ARG A 303 27.49 -1.05 3.69
C ARG A 303 28.96 -1.19 3.31
N LYS A 304 29.45 -2.41 2.99
CA LYS A 304 30.83 -2.61 2.52
C LYS A 304 31.16 -1.82 1.24
N GLY A 305 30.18 -1.24 0.53
CA GLY A 305 30.41 -0.40 -0.64
C GLY A 305 29.56 0.88 -0.73
N LEU A 306 28.73 1.21 0.27
CA LEU A 306 27.75 2.32 0.17
C LEU A 306 27.98 3.40 1.23
N ILE A 307 28.11 4.65 0.78
CA ILE A 307 28.10 5.82 1.66
C ILE A 307 26.64 6.09 2.05
N THR A 308 26.36 6.39 3.32
CA THR A 308 24.98 6.68 3.80
C THR A 308 24.27 7.77 2.98
N LYS A 309 25.04 8.71 2.43
CA LYS A 309 24.57 9.75 1.52
C LYS A 309 23.96 9.15 0.25
N ASP A 310 24.53 8.07 -0.28
CA ASP A 310 24.08 7.45 -1.53
C ASP A 310 22.66 6.89 -1.39
N PHE A 311 22.35 6.30 -0.23
CA PHE A 311 21.01 5.80 0.08
C PHE A 311 19.91 6.88 0.02
N PHE A 312 20.18 8.07 0.56
CA PHE A 312 19.22 9.18 0.48
C PHE A 312 19.24 9.86 -0.89
N THR A 313 20.40 9.94 -1.55
CA THR A 313 20.44 10.45 -2.93
C THR A 313 19.69 9.53 -3.89
N ALA A 314 19.54 8.24 -3.55
CA ALA A 314 18.76 7.30 -4.33
C ALA A 314 17.29 7.72 -4.46
N LEU A 315 16.72 8.30 -3.38
CA LEU A 315 15.36 8.87 -3.37
C LEU A 315 15.18 9.96 -4.44
N LEU A 316 16.24 10.71 -4.75
CA LEU A 316 16.18 11.84 -5.68
C LEU A 316 16.68 11.49 -7.09
N ARG A 317 17.64 10.58 -7.21
CA ARG A 317 18.38 10.32 -8.47
C ARG A 317 18.02 9.02 -9.18
N LYS A 318 17.46 8.01 -8.49
CA LYS A 318 17.15 6.72 -9.12
C LYS A 318 15.93 6.81 -10.05
N GLY A 319 15.67 5.69 -10.73
CA GLY A 319 14.54 5.51 -11.63
C GLY A 319 13.19 5.75 -10.93
N GLN A 320 12.18 6.09 -11.73
CA GLN A 320 10.86 6.45 -11.22
C GLN A 320 10.20 5.33 -10.41
N ALA A 321 10.44 4.06 -10.75
CA ALA A 321 9.92 2.91 -9.99
C ALA A 321 10.39 2.90 -8.53
N VAL A 322 11.69 3.12 -8.33
CA VAL A 322 12.33 3.17 -7.00
C VAL A 322 11.82 4.36 -6.21
N LYS A 323 11.70 5.53 -6.87
CA LYS A 323 11.15 6.73 -6.27
C LYS A 323 9.73 6.50 -5.76
N THR A 324 8.89 5.80 -6.51
CA THR A 324 7.54 5.48 -6.05
C THR A 324 7.54 4.72 -4.73
N MET A 325 8.34 3.64 -4.62
CA MET A 325 8.39 2.83 -3.39
C MET A 325 9.03 3.57 -2.22
N ALA A 326 10.09 4.32 -2.49
CA ALA A 326 10.82 5.06 -1.46
C ALA A 326 9.97 6.21 -0.89
N TRP A 327 9.26 6.96 -1.75
CA TRP A 327 8.33 7.99 -1.28
C TRP A 327 7.13 7.39 -0.52
N ASP A 328 6.60 6.24 -0.94
CA ASP A 328 5.55 5.57 -0.18
C ASP A 328 6.04 5.12 1.21
N ALA A 329 7.27 4.62 1.32
CA ALA A 329 7.87 4.26 2.62
C ALA A 329 8.05 5.50 3.52
N VAL A 330 8.52 6.62 2.97
CA VAL A 330 8.66 7.90 3.70
C VAL A 330 7.29 8.40 4.15
N LEU A 331 6.30 8.43 3.26
CA LEU A 331 4.95 8.89 3.59
C LEU A 331 4.27 7.95 4.59
N SER A 332 4.53 6.64 4.51
CA SER A 332 4.08 5.67 5.51
C SER A 332 4.62 6.01 6.90
N ALA A 333 5.90 6.37 7.01
CA ALA A 333 6.48 6.82 8.27
C ALA A 333 5.84 8.12 8.77
N VAL A 334 5.53 9.07 7.88
CA VAL A 334 4.82 10.32 8.21
C VAL A 334 3.40 10.02 8.74
N VAL A 335 2.65 9.14 8.07
CA VAL A 335 1.32 8.70 8.53
C VAL A 335 1.40 8.04 9.92
N TYR A 336 2.40 7.18 10.14
CA TYR A 336 2.63 6.57 11.45
C TYR A 336 2.99 7.61 12.54
N GLY A 337 3.81 8.60 12.21
CA GLY A 337 4.15 9.70 13.11
C GLY A 337 2.92 10.55 13.48
N ALA A 338 2.08 10.87 12.49
CA ALA A 338 0.82 11.59 12.70
C ALA A 338 -0.14 10.77 13.59
N LEU A 339 -0.21 9.46 13.40
CA LEU A 339 -1.01 8.54 14.22
C LEU A 339 -0.51 8.46 15.66
N SER A 340 0.81 8.41 15.85
CA SER A 340 1.43 8.36 17.17
C SER A 340 1.23 9.66 17.94
N TRP A 341 1.25 10.80 17.25
CA TRP A 341 1.03 12.13 17.85
C TRP A 341 -0.45 12.39 18.17
N GLY A 342 -1.35 12.00 17.26
CA GLY A 342 -2.78 12.31 17.36
C GLY A 342 -3.56 11.47 18.39
N GLY A 343 -2.92 10.52 19.08
CA GLY A 343 -3.45 9.72 20.20
C GLY A 343 -4.96 9.53 20.18
N GLY A 344 -5.49 8.52 19.47
CA GLY A 344 -6.95 8.40 19.42
C GLY A 344 -7.58 7.25 18.65
N VAL A 345 -6.83 6.27 18.14
CA VAL A 345 -7.42 5.16 17.37
C VAL A 345 -6.73 3.82 17.53
#